data_AF-A0A2M9AAJ5-F1
#
_entry.id   AF-A0A2M9AAJ5-F1
#
_cell.length_a   1.000
_cell.length_b   1.000
_cell.length_c   1.000
_cell.angle_alpha   90.00
_cell.angle_beta   90.00
_cell.angle_gamma   90.00
#
_symmetry.space_group_name_H-M   'P 1'
#
loop_
_entity.id
_entity.type
_entity.pdbx_description
1 polymer ?
#
loop_
_entity_poly.entity_id
_entity_poly.type
_entity_poly.pdbx_seq_one_letter_code
_entity_poly.pdbx_strand_id
1 'polypeptide(L)'
;MKHRLLNYISYVESVLVGESTLESDEAVRKDLILQIQFFQHERLIHLLVTLLFALLFVGTTLFFTLYPTLPLLVLDLLFLVLLVPYIRHYYILENGTQRLYHLQDKLWKRILEKRKISV
;
A
#
# COMPACT_ATOMS: atom_id res chain seq x y z
N MET A 1 7.82 -0.86 7.45
CA MET A 1 6.85 -1.94 7.11
C MET A 1 7.30 -2.92 6.02
N LYS A 2 8.17 -2.51 5.08
CA LYS A 2 8.68 -3.33 3.96
C LYS A 2 9.21 -4.73 4.34
N HIS A 3 10.02 -4.85 5.40
CA HIS A 3 10.60 -6.15 5.79
C HIS A 3 9.56 -7.16 6.29
N ARG A 4 8.53 -6.71 7.00
CA ARG A 4 7.42 -7.59 7.44
C ARG A 4 6.61 -8.09 6.24
N LEU A 5 6.31 -7.21 5.28
CA LEU A 5 5.64 -7.57 4.03
C LEU A 5 6.42 -8.64 3.27
N LEU A 6 7.72 -8.42 3.04
CA LEU A 6 8.55 -9.35 2.27
C LEU A 6 8.66 -10.71 2.94
N ASN A 7 8.85 -10.75 4.27
CA ASN A 7 8.90 -12.01 5.02
C ASN A 7 7.56 -12.77 4.94
N TYR A 8 6.44 -12.05 5.01
CA TYR A 8 5.13 -12.67 4.88
C TYR A 8 4.86 -13.17 3.46
N ILE A 9 5.24 -12.40 2.45
CA ILE A 9 5.17 -12.82 1.05
C ILE A 9 5.96 -14.11 0.85
N SER A 10 7.20 -14.19 1.36
CA SER A 10 8.02 -15.40 1.28
C SER A 10 7.39 -16.59 2.01
N TYR A 11 6.74 -16.35 3.16
CA TYR A 11 5.98 -17.38 3.87
C TYR A 11 4.82 -17.90 3.02
N VAL A 12 3.99 -17.01 2.46
CA VAL A 12 2.85 -17.41 1.62
C VAL A 12 3.32 -18.11 0.34
N GLU A 13 4.39 -17.63 -0.29
CA GLU A 13 5.01 -18.28 -1.44
C GLU A 13 5.50 -19.70 -1.08
N SER A 14 6.10 -19.91 0.10
CA SER A 14 6.51 -21.24 0.56
C SER A 14 5.33 -22.19 0.78
N VAL A 15 4.20 -21.70 1.31
CA VAL A 15 2.97 -22.49 1.50
C VAL A 15 2.32 -22.83 0.15
N LEU A 16 2.40 -21.93 -0.83
CA LEU A 16 1.89 -22.16 -2.19
C LEU A 16 2.69 -23.24 -2.94
N VAL A 17 3.98 -23.37 -2.67
CA VAL A 17 4.86 -24.38 -3.30
C VAL A 17 4.74 -25.76 -2.61
N GLY A 18 4.56 -25.79 -1.29
CA GLY A 18 4.40 -27.03 -0.52
C GLY A 18 3.02 -27.67 -0.67
N GLU A 19 2.91 -28.96 -0.39
CA GLU A 19 1.62 -29.65 -0.33
C GLU A 19 0.87 -29.22 0.95
N SER A 20 -0.37 -28.76 0.80
CA SER A 20 -1.16 -28.18 1.89
C SER A 20 -2.61 -28.69 1.87
N THR A 21 -3.27 -28.72 3.02
CA THR A 21 -4.70 -29.04 3.10
C THR A 21 -5.56 -27.83 2.71
N LEU A 22 -6.82 -28.09 2.33
CA LEU A 22 -7.80 -27.03 2.05
C LEU A 22 -7.98 -26.08 3.24
N GLU A 23 -8.04 -26.61 4.47
CA GLU A 23 -8.19 -25.80 5.68
C GLU A 23 -7.00 -24.87 5.91
N SER A 24 -5.77 -25.36 5.67
CA SER A 24 -4.56 -24.56 5.78
C SER A 24 -4.54 -23.42 4.76
N ASP A 25 -4.96 -23.68 3.51
CA ASP A 25 -5.02 -22.65 2.48
C ASP A 25 -6.08 -21.57 2.81
N GLU A 26 -7.23 -21.97 3.37
CA GLU A 26 -8.27 -21.03 3.81
C GLU A 26 -7.83 -20.18 5.02
N ALA A 27 -7.06 -20.74 5.96
CA ALA A 27 -6.48 -20.00 7.08
C ALA A 27 -5.50 -18.92 6.59
N VAL A 28 -4.56 -19.30 5.70
CA VAL A 28 -3.59 -18.36 5.11
C VAL A 28 -4.29 -17.27 4.30
N ARG A 29 -5.39 -17.60 3.62
CA ARG A 29 -6.20 -16.61 2.89
C ARG A 29 -6.77 -15.54 3.83
N LYS A 30 -7.31 -15.94 4.99
CA LYS A 30 -7.87 -14.97 5.97
C LYS A 30 -6.80 -14.01 6.45
N ASP A 31 -5.62 -14.53 6.78
CA ASP A 31 -4.49 -13.72 7.23
C ASP A 31 -3.99 -12.78 6.12
N LEU A 32 -3.94 -13.26 4.87
CA LEU A 32 -3.55 -12.46 3.72
C LEU A 32 -4.51 -11.27 3.48
N ILE A 33 -5.81 -11.49 3.61
CA ILE A 33 -6.83 -10.43 3.47
C ILE A 33 -6.66 -9.38 4.56
N LEU A 34 -6.44 -9.80 5.82
CA LEU A 34 -6.18 -8.86 6.92
C LEU A 34 -4.94 -8.01 6.64
N GLN A 35 -3.86 -8.63 6.16
CA GLN A 35 -2.67 -7.87 5.81
C GLN A 35 -2.90 -6.89 4.65
N ILE A 36 -3.62 -7.31 3.60
CA ILE A 36 -4.00 -6.42 2.49
C ILE A 36 -4.77 -5.21 3.03
N GLN A 37 -5.72 -5.39 3.95
CA GLN A 37 -6.48 -4.30 4.56
C GLN A 37 -5.57 -3.32 5.33
N PHE A 38 -4.61 -3.81 6.12
CA PHE A 38 -3.65 -2.94 6.81
C PHE A 38 -2.83 -2.08 5.83
N PHE A 39 -2.32 -2.66 4.75
CA PHE A 39 -1.56 -1.90 3.75
C PHE A 39 -2.44 -0.93 2.96
N GLN A 40 -3.70 -1.29 2.67
CA GLN A 40 -4.66 -0.38 2.05
C GLN A 40 -4.95 0.83 2.96
N HIS A 41 -5.12 0.61 4.27
CA HIS A 41 -5.34 1.70 5.22
C HIS A 41 -4.15 2.67 5.26
N GLU A 42 -2.93 2.16 5.36
CA GLU A 42 -1.72 3.01 5.37
C GLU A 42 -1.59 3.82 4.07
N ARG A 43 -1.85 3.19 2.92
CA ARG A 43 -1.85 3.87 1.61
C ARG A 43 -2.89 4.99 1.55
N LEU A 44 -4.10 4.75 2.04
CA LEU A 44 -5.17 5.75 2.06
C LEU A 44 -4.81 6.94 2.96
N ILE A 45 -4.25 6.69 4.13
CA ILE A 45 -3.78 7.74 5.04
C ILE A 45 -2.68 8.56 4.36
N HIS A 46 -1.71 7.92 3.70
CA HIS A 46 -0.67 8.65 2.97
C HIS A 46 -1.20 9.46 1.80
N LEU A 47 -2.17 8.93 1.05
CA LEU A 47 -2.82 9.69 0.00
C LEU A 47 -3.51 10.93 0.58
N LEU A 48 -4.25 10.78 1.67
CA LEU A 48 -4.99 11.87 2.31
C LEU A 48 -4.06 12.95 2.85
N VAL A 49 -2.97 12.56 3.52
CA VAL A 49 -1.96 13.50 4.03
C VAL A 49 -1.22 14.19 2.88
N THR A 50 -0.87 13.47 1.82
CA THR A 50 -0.21 14.04 0.63
C THR A 50 -1.13 15.04 -0.09
N LEU A 51 -2.41 14.68 -0.23
CA LEU A 51 -3.42 15.53 -0.82
C LEU A 51 -3.62 16.81 0.00
N LEU A 52 -3.66 16.70 1.33
CA LEU A 52 -3.73 17.86 2.21
C LEU A 52 -2.55 18.81 2.00
N PHE A 53 -1.31 18.30 1.99
CA PHE A 53 -0.13 19.13 1.74
C PHE A 53 -0.12 19.72 0.33
N ALA A 54 -0.58 18.99 -0.68
CA ALA A 54 -0.71 19.50 -2.04
C ALA A 54 -1.73 20.64 -2.12
N LEU A 55 -2.88 20.51 -1.44
CA LEU A 55 -3.89 21.57 -1.37
C LEU A 55 -3.39 22.79 -0.61
N LEU A 56 -2.68 22.59 0.51
CA LEU A 56 -2.04 23.68 1.24
C LEU A 56 -1.02 24.40 0.38
N PHE A 57 -0.15 23.67 -0.33
CA PHE A 57 0.83 24.23 -1.26
C PHE A 57 0.18 25.05 -2.37
N VAL A 58 -0.86 24.51 -3.04
CA VAL A 58 -1.59 25.27 -4.06
C VAL A 58 -2.23 26.53 -3.45
N GLY A 59 -2.81 26.42 -2.25
CA GLY A 59 -3.41 27.54 -1.54
C GLY A 59 -2.39 28.63 -1.18
N THR A 60 -1.22 28.25 -0.66
CA THR A 60 -0.15 29.20 -0.29
C THR A 60 0.51 29.81 -1.52
N THR A 61 0.70 29.04 -2.59
CA THR A 61 1.18 29.58 -3.88
C THR A 61 0.20 30.59 -4.48
N LEU A 62 -1.11 30.33 -4.44
CA LEU A 62 -2.11 31.31 -4.88
C LEU A 62 -2.06 32.57 -3.99
N PHE A 63 -1.96 32.42 -2.68
CA PHE A 63 -1.87 33.56 -1.76
C PHE A 63 -0.58 34.38 -1.98
N PHE A 64 0.53 33.72 -2.30
CA PHE A 64 1.80 34.37 -2.66
C PHE A 64 1.66 35.27 -3.90
N THR A 65 0.82 34.91 -4.89
CA THR A 65 0.59 35.79 -6.06
C THR A 65 -0.08 37.11 -5.70
N LEU A 66 -0.87 37.15 -4.63
CA LEU A 66 -1.54 38.36 -4.14
C LEU A 66 -0.63 39.15 -3.18
N TYR A 67 0.15 38.45 -2.35
CA TYR A 67 1.03 39.03 -1.33
C TYR A 67 2.42 38.39 -1.40
N PRO A 68 3.31 38.86 -2.29
CA PRO A 68 4.61 38.24 -2.52
C PRO A 68 5.57 38.55 -1.36
N THR A 69 5.58 37.68 -0.35
CA THR A 69 6.41 37.82 0.85
C THR A 69 7.40 36.67 0.95
N LEU A 70 8.64 36.96 1.36
CA LEU A 70 9.69 35.95 1.52
C LEU A 70 9.29 34.76 2.43
N PRO A 71 8.58 34.95 3.56
CA PRO A 71 8.14 33.84 4.41
C PRO A 71 7.23 32.82 3.70
N LEU A 72 6.34 33.28 2.82
CA LEU A 72 5.45 32.39 2.05
C LEU A 72 6.24 31.53 1.05
N LEU A 73 7.26 32.10 0.42
CA LEU A 73 8.13 31.36 -0.49
C LEU A 73 8.89 30.23 0.24
N VAL A 74 9.38 30.50 1.45
CA VAL A 74 10.03 29.49 2.29
C VAL A 74 9.03 28.40 2.69
N LEU A 75 7.79 28.77 3.02
CA LEU A 75 6.73 27.83 3.36
C LEU A 75 6.36 26.91 2.18
N ASP A 76 6.24 27.46 0.98
CA ASP A 76 6.00 26.70 -0.25
C ASP A 76 7.14 25.70 -0.52
N LEU A 77 8.39 26.14 -0.34
CA LEU A 77 9.56 25.27 -0.50
C LEU A 77 9.55 24.12 0.52
N LEU A 78 9.14 24.39 1.75
CA LEU A 78 9.00 23.39 2.80
C LEU A 78 7.94 22.33 2.41
N PHE A 79 6.78 22.75 1.93
CA PHE A 79 5.78 21.81 1.42
C PHE A 79 6.32 20.97 0.27
N LEU A 80 7.04 21.57 -0.67
CA LEU A 80 7.64 20.86 -1.81
C LEU A 80 8.62 19.76 -1.34
N VAL A 81 9.49 20.08 -0.38
CA VAL A 81 10.42 19.12 0.24
C VAL A 81 9.67 18.00 0.96
N LEU A 82 8.50 18.27 1.54
CA LEU A 82 7.66 17.24 2.15
C LEU A 82 6.92 16.39 1.11
N LEU A 83 6.45 16.95 0.00
CA LEU A 83 5.70 16.20 -1.02
C LEU A 83 6.55 15.08 -1.64
N VAL A 84 7.82 15.33 -1.95
CA VAL A 84 8.71 14.35 -2.61
C VAL A 84 8.82 13.01 -1.85
N PRO A 85 9.22 12.97 -0.56
CA PRO A 85 9.30 11.73 0.20
C PRO A 85 7.93 11.08 0.39
N TYR A 86 6.85 11.85 0.53
CA TYR A 86 5.49 11.32 0.67
C TYR A 86 5.02 10.60 -0.60
N ILE A 87 5.24 11.20 -1.77
CA ILE A 87 4.93 10.58 -3.07
C ILE A 87 5.76 9.29 -3.25
N ARG A 88 7.06 9.34 -2.96
CA ARG A 88 7.93 8.14 -3.04
C ARG A 88 7.41 7.03 -2.13
N HIS A 89 7.02 7.37 -0.91
CA HIS A 89 6.54 6.40 0.05
C HIS A 89 5.22 5.76 -0.41
N TYR A 90 4.30 6.54 -0.99
CA TYR A 90 3.08 6.04 -1.59
C TYR A 90 3.33 4.96 -2.66
N TYR A 91 4.26 5.19 -3.60
CA TYR A 91 4.60 4.21 -4.64
C TYR A 91 5.16 2.89 -4.10
N ILE A 92 5.91 2.94 -3.00
CA ILE A 92 6.44 1.72 -2.37
C ILE A 92 5.30 0.87 -1.79
N LEU A 93 4.31 1.50 -1.16
CA LEU A 93 3.14 0.82 -0.62
C LEU A 93 2.23 0.25 -1.72
N GLU A 94 2.03 1.00 -2.81
CA GLU A 94 1.26 0.57 -3.97
C GLU A 94 1.83 -0.71 -4.58
N ASN A 95 3.15 -0.73 -4.85
CA ASN A 95 3.80 -1.91 -5.42
C ASN A 95 3.72 -3.13 -4.49
N GLY A 96 3.80 -2.90 -3.17
CA GLY A 96 3.64 -3.97 -2.17
C GLY A 96 2.24 -4.57 -2.14
N THR A 97 1.21 -3.73 -2.20
CA THR A 97 -0.20 -4.17 -2.25
C THR A 97 -0.53 -4.91 -3.55
N GLN A 98 -0.02 -4.45 -4.69
CA GLN A 98 -0.18 -5.14 -5.98
C GLN A 98 0.38 -6.57 -5.93
N ARG A 99 1.56 -6.76 -5.32
CA ARG A 99 2.13 -8.10 -5.17
C ARG A 99 1.28 -9.00 -4.26
N LEU A 100 0.68 -8.45 -3.20
CA LEU A 100 -0.23 -9.20 -2.33
C LEU A 100 -1.49 -9.65 -3.07
N TYR A 101 -2.08 -8.83 -3.95
CA TYR A 101 -3.22 -9.23 -4.76
C TYR A 101 -2.90 -10.40 -5.70
N HIS A 102 -1.72 -10.37 -6.34
CA HIS A 102 -1.30 -11.50 -7.18
C HIS A 102 -1.16 -12.82 -6.40
N LEU A 103 -0.69 -12.75 -5.14
CA LEU A 103 -0.62 -13.94 -4.27
C LEU A 103 -2.02 -14.40 -3.87
N GLN A 104 -2.92 -13.46 -3.59
CA GLN A 104 -4.31 -13.75 -3.29
C GLN A 104 -4.98 -14.49 -4.44
N ASP A 105 -4.82 -14.03 -5.68
CA ASP A 105 -5.38 -14.67 -6.87
C ASP A 105 -4.84 -16.08 -7.07
N LYS A 106 -3.54 -16.29 -6.88
CA LYS A 106 -2.91 -17.63 -6.97
C LYS A 106 -3.47 -18.59 -5.93
N LEU A 107 -3.57 -18.14 -4.66
CA LEU A 107 -4.16 -18.92 -3.58
C LEU A 107 -5.63 -19.24 -3.87
N TRP A 108 -6.35 -18.29 -4.47
CA TRP A 108 -7.75 -18.47 -4.82
C TRP A 108 -7.98 -19.52 -5.91
N LYS A 109 -7.17 -19.51 -6.96
CA LYS A 109 -7.21 -20.55 -7.98
C LYS A 109 -6.92 -21.94 -7.39
N ARG A 110 -5.90 -22.04 -6.54
CA ARG A 110 -5.54 -23.29 -5.86
C ARG A 110 -6.68 -23.85 -5.00
N ILE A 111 -7.33 -23.01 -4.20
CA ILE A 111 -8.45 -23.44 -3.36
C ILE A 111 -9.63 -23.90 -4.22
N LEU A 112 -9.93 -23.21 -5.32
CA LEU A 112 -11.00 -23.61 -6.24
C LEU A 112 -10.70 -24.96 -6.91
N GLU A 113 -9.47 -25.20 -7.34
CA GLU A 113 -9.05 -26.49 -7.92
C GLU A 113 -9.19 -27.63 -6.93
N LYS A 114 -8.67 -27.47 -5.70
CA LYS A 114 -8.79 -28.47 -4.65
C LYS A 114 -10.26 -28.75 -4.26
N ARG A 115 -11.11 -27.71 -4.22
CA ARG A 115 -12.54 -27.86 -3.94
C ARG A 115 -13.28 -28.65 -5.02
N LYS A 116 -12.87 -28.55 -6.29
CA LYS A 116 -13.43 -29.37 -7.39
C LYS A 116 -13.01 -30.84 -7.32
N ILE A 117 -11.84 -31.14 -6.76
CA ILE A 117 -11.33 -32.51 -6.61
C ILE A 117 -11.98 -33.21 -5.39
N SER A 118 -12.47 -32.45 -4.43
CA SER A 118 -13.15 -32.96 -3.22
C SER A 118 -14.66 -33.19 -3.36
N VAL A 119 -15.24 -32.95 -4.55
CA VAL A 119 -16.66 -33.17 -4.88
C VAL A 119 -16.76 -34.27 -5.93
#